data_AF-A0A2E2QPW9-F1
#
_entry.id   AF-A0A2E2QPW9-F1
#
_cell.length_a   1.000
_cell.length_b   1.000
_cell.length_c   1.000
_cell.angle_alpha   90.00
_cell.angle_beta   90.00
_cell.angle_gamma   90.00
#
_symmetry.space_group_name_H-M   'P 1'
#
loop_
_entity.id
_entity.type
_entity.pdbx_description
1 polymer ?
#
loop_
_entity_poly.entity_id
_entity_poly.type
_entity_poly.pdbx_seq_one_letter_code
_entity_poly.pdbx_strand_id
1 'polypeptide(L)'
;MMFRIGQKRSPIKGVAFSLFGAMAILLTLGVQDGRAQEEGDKGAYLTAAGGCYGCHTDVKNDGKPFAGGRPLETPFGVFYTPNITGDPETGIGSWTDEEFLKALKEGIGPSGHPYFPAFPYTSYTKMTDEDALAIKAHLISLPPVVQENKPHDVSPPFSWRWLQWGWRLLFFDEGPYVPPSDATEQVARGGYLVDALTHCGECHTPRNFLGGSDKSLYLAGAANGA
;
A
#
# COMPACT_ATOMS: atom_id res chain seq x y z
N MET A 1 39.12 -43.66 55.04
CA MET A 1 40.46 -43.50 54.43
C MET A 1 40.77 -42.01 54.43
N MET A 2 41.79 -41.61 55.20
CA MET A 2 42.52 -40.31 55.24
C MET A 2 41.76 -38.99 55.52
N PHE A 3 41.84 -38.52 56.78
CA PHE A 3 42.56 -37.30 57.29
C PHE A 3 41.63 -36.06 57.38
N ARG A 4 41.01 -35.70 58.51
CA ARG A 4 41.46 -35.22 59.84
C ARG A 4 41.98 -33.75 59.82
N ILE A 5 41.50 -32.97 60.81
CA ILE A 5 42.07 -31.73 61.40
C ILE A 5 41.70 -30.45 60.61
N GLY A 6 41.10 -29.38 61.16
CA GLY A 6 40.94 -28.92 62.54
C GLY A 6 41.73 -27.63 62.78
N GLN A 7 41.11 -26.44 62.68
CA GLN A 7 41.66 -25.19 63.26
C GLN A 7 40.49 -24.28 63.66
N LYS A 8 40.19 -24.18 64.95
CA LYS A 8 40.63 -23.15 65.92
C LYS A 8 40.05 -21.75 65.66
N ARG A 9 39.13 -21.39 66.56
CA ARG A 9 38.61 -20.05 66.85
C ARG A 9 39.72 -19.12 67.35
N SER A 10 39.63 -17.82 67.05
CA SER A 10 39.81 -16.70 68.01
C SER A 10 39.79 -15.32 67.33
N PRO A 11 39.57 -14.21 68.08
CA PRO A 11 38.63 -13.16 67.66
C PRO A 11 39.19 -11.73 67.59
N ILE A 12 38.27 -10.79 67.33
CA ILE A 12 38.26 -9.35 67.70
C ILE A 12 39.00 -8.36 66.76
N LYS A 13 38.32 -7.20 66.62
CA LYS A 13 38.76 -5.85 66.19
C LYS A 13 38.57 -5.64 64.67
N GLY A 14 37.63 -4.83 64.17
CA GLY A 14 37.11 -3.56 64.65
C GLY A 14 37.93 -2.43 64.04
N VAL A 15 37.59 -1.99 62.82
CA VAL A 15 37.96 -0.68 62.24
C VAL A 15 36.87 -0.27 61.24
N ALA A 16 36.29 0.91 61.48
CA ALA A 16 35.39 1.63 60.56
C ALA A 16 36.19 2.63 59.70
N PHE A 17 35.51 3.23 58.71
CA PHE A 17 35.97 4.23 57.72
C PHE A 17 36.70 3.62 56.50
N SER A 18 36.40 3.96 55.24
CA SER A 18 35.92 5.23 54.70
C SER A 18 35.01 5.07 53.48
N LEU A 19 34.10 6.04 53.37
CA LEU A 19 33.33 6.41 52.18
C LEU A 19 34.22 6.82 51.00
N PHE A 20 33.61 6.80 49.81
CA PHE A 20 34.03 7.39 48.52
C PHE A 20 35.04 6.60 47.68
N GLY A 21 34.51 5.88 46.68
CA GLY A 21 35.28 5.51 45.49
C GLY A 21 34.56 4.47 44.62
N ALA A 22 34.30 4.84 43.36
CA ALA A 22 33.85 3.99 42.26
C ALA A 22 32.36 3.60 42.20
N MET A 23 31.50 4.59 41.92
CA MET A 23 30.25 4.35 41.20
C MET A 23 30.25 5.21 39.94
N ALA A 24 30.97 4.77 38.92
CA ALA A 24 30.84 5.26 37.56
C ALA A 24 31.45 4.22 36.63
N ILE A 25 30.82 4.04 35.46
CA ILE A 25 31.17 3.11 34.37
C ILE A 25 30.48 1.74 34.48
N LEU A 26 29.19 1.72 34.11
CA LEU A 26 28.54 0.63 33.35
C LEU A 26 27.08 1.03 33.10
N LEU A 27 26.84 2.01 32.23
CA LEU A 27 25.47 2.42 31.83
C LEU A 27 25.46 3.17 30.49
N THR A 28 26.14 2.63 29.46
CA THR A 28 26.02 3.16 28.08
C THR A 28 25.71 2.10 27.02
N LEU A 29 25.33 0.87 27.41
CA LEU A 29 24.80 -0.13 26.48
C LEU A 29 23.32 -0.35 26.80
N GLY A 30 22.45 0.48 26.23
CA GLY A 30 21.01 0.34 26.48
C GLY A 30 20.08 1.39 25.90
N VAL A 31 20.55 2.25 24.99
CA VAL A 31 19.66 3.14 24.22
C VAL A 31 19.98 3.01 22.73
N GLN A 32 19.81 1.80 22.20
CA GLN A 32 19.80 1.56 20.75
C GLN A 32 18.71 0.58 20.30
N ASP A 33 17.92 0.00 21.22
CA ASP A 33 16.84 -0.95 20.90
C ASP A 33 15.43 -0.31 20.87
N GLY A 34 15.32 0.91 20.35
CA GLY A 34 14.03 1.59 20.20
C GLY A 34 13.70 2.05 18.78
N ARG A 35 14.67 2.04 17.85
CA ARG A 35 14.46 2.47 16.46
C ARG A 35 14.50 1.34 15.45
N ALA A 36 15.05 0.18 15.81
CA ALA A 36 15.28 -0.93 14.89
C ALA A 36 14.12 -1.94 14.83
N GLN A 37 12.96 -1.64 15.44
CA GLN A 37 11.84 -2.57 15.54
C GLN A 37 10.54 -2.07 14.89
N GLU A 38 10.58 -1.00 14.09
CA GLU A 38 9.38 -0.39 13.49
C GLU A 38 9.50 0.00 12.00
N GLU A 39 10.42 -0.57 11.24
CA GLU A 39 10.32 -0.57 9.77
C GLU A 39 9.60 -1.87 9.34
N GLY A 40 8.29 -1.91 9.55
CA GLY A 40 7.45 -2.91 8.91
C GLY A 40 7.60 -2.84 7.38
N ASP A 41 7.31 -3.94 6.67
CA ASP A 41 7.35 -3.96 5.20
C ASP A 41 6.48 -2.83 4.64
N LYS A 42 7.14 -1.75 4.17
CA LYS A 42 6.49 -0.57 3.61
C LYS A 42 5.60 -0.97 2.43
N GLY A 43 6.04 -1.91 1.60
CA GLY A 43 5.25 -2.44 0.49
C GLY A 43 3.99 -3.16 0.98
N ALA A 44 4.08 -3.96 2.03
CA ALA A 44 2.92 -4.60 2.65
C ALA A 44 1.92 -3.56 3.19
N TYR A 45 2.40 -2.56 3.91
CA TYR A 45 1.57 -1.47 4.43
C TYR A 45 0.86 -0.72 3.30
N LEU A 46 1.60 -0.31 2.26
CA LEU A 46 1.04 0.42 1.12
C LEU A 46 0.06 -0.44 0.31
N THR A 47 0.33 -1.74 0.14
CA THR A 47 -0.57 -2.68 -0.54
C THR A 47 -1.89 -2.83 0.23
N ALA A 48 -1.82 -2.89 1.56
CA ALA A 48 -3.00 -2.95 2.41
C ALA A 48 -3.78 -1.63 2.41
N ALA A 49 -3.10 -0.51 2.61
CA ALA A 49 -3.72 0.83 2.64
C ALA A 49 -4.31 1.23 1.28
N GLY A 50 -3.65 0.85 0.19
CA GLY A 50 -4.14 1.04 -1.18
C GLY A 50 -5.33 0.16 -1.54
N GLY A 51 -5.75 -0.75 -0.66
CA GLY A 51 -6.94 -1.57 -0.86
C GLY A 51 -6.78 -2.63 -1.96
N CYS A 52 -5.54 -2.97 -2.35
CA CYS A 52 -5.25 -3.91 -3.43
C CYS A 52 -5.96 -5.27 -3.19
N TYR A 53 -5.91 -5.77 -1.95
CA TYR A 53 -6.55 -7.03 -1.57
C TYR A 53 -8.07 -7.00 -1.77
N GLY A 54 -8.72 -5.89 -1.41
CA GLY A 54 -10.18 -5.77 -1.44
C GLY A 54 -10.75 -5.82 -2.86
N CYS A 55 -10.02 -5.32 -3.85
CA CYS A 55 -10.40 -5.43 -5.25
C CYS A 55 -9.91 -6.75 -5.87
N HIS A 56 -8.64 -7.09 -5.70
CA HIS A 56 -8.02 -8.20 -6.41
C HIS A 56 -8.18 -9.56 -5.72
N THR A 57 -9.13 -9.71 -4.80
CA THR A 57 -9.48 -11.01 -4.20
C THR A 57 -10.98 -11.19 -4.24
N ASP A 58 -11.45 -12.26 -4.89
CA ASP A 58 -12.87 -12.62 -4.89
C ASP A 58 -13.25 -13.36 -3.60
N VAL A 59 -13.23 -12.63 -2.49
CA VAL A 59 -13.50 -13.17 -1.13
C VAL A 59 -14.86 -13.87 -1.05
N LYS A 60 -15.86 -13.40 -1.82
CA LYS A 60 -17.21 -13.99 -1.81
C LYS A 60 -17.25 -15.42 -2.36
N ASN A 61 -16.31 -15.76 -3.24
CA ASN A 61 -16.23 -17.06 -3.91
C ASN A 61 -14.94 -17.81 -3.53
N ASP A 62 -14.38 -17.55 -2.34
CA ASP A 62 -13.15 -18.18 -1.84
C ASP A 62 -11.93 -18.03 -2.79
N GLY A 63 -11.87 -16.90 -3.50
CA GLY A 63 -10.80 -16.56 -4.42
C GLY A 63 -9.43 -16.49 -3.73
N LYS A 64 -8.37 -16.84 -4.46
CA LYS A 64 -7.01 -16.73 -3.94
C LYS A 64 -6.61 -15.27 -3.75
N PRO A 65 -5.84 -14.92 -2.69
CA PRO A 65 -5.36 -13.55 -2.48
C PRO A 65 -4.73 -12.98 -3.74
N PHE A 66 -5.15 -11.77 -4.12
CA PHE A 66 -4.61 -10.99 -5.25
C PHE A 66 -4.77 -11.62 -6.65
N ALA A 67 -5.43 -12.78 -6.78
CA ALA A 67 -5.61 -13.48 -8.05
C ALA A 67 -6.73 -12.91 -8.94
N GLY A 68 -7.41 -11.86 -8.48
CA GLY A 68 -8.49 -11.21 -9.23
C GLY A 68 -9.78 -12.02 -9.26
N GLY A 69 -10.56 -11.84 -10.34
CA GLY A 69 -11.84 -12.52 -10.56
C GLY A 69 -13.05 -11.85 -9.90
N ARG A 70 -12.84 -10.87 -9.00
CA ARG A 70 -13.93 -10.18 -8.31
C ARG A 70 -14.78 -9.34 -9.29
N PRO A 71 -16.12 -9.49 -9.30
CA PRO A 71 -17.00 -8.61 -10.06
C PRO A 71 -17.16 -7.24 -9.39
N LEU A 72 -17.08 -6.18 -10.21
CA LEU A 72 -17.38 -4.80 -9.87
C LEU A 72 -18.56 -4.34 -10.71
N GLU A 73 -19.74 -4.29 -10.10
CA GLU A 73 -20.97 -3.83 -10.74
C GLU A 73 -20.96 -2.31 -10.83
N THR A 74 -21.23 -1.78 -12.02
CA THR A 74 -21.29 -0.34 -12.29
C THR A 74 -22.51 -0.03 -13.16
N PRO A 75 -22.93 1.24 -13.26
CA PRO A 75 -23.95 1.66 -14.23
C PRO A 75 -23.60 1.37 -15.70
N PHE A 76 -22.33 1.06 -15.99
CA PHE A 76 -21.84 0.79 -17.35
C PHE A 76 -21.72 -0.70 -17.67
N GLY A 77 -21.90 -1.60 -16.68
CA GLY A 77 -21.70 -3.04 -16.80
C GLY A 77 -20.83 -3.59 -15.67
N VAL A 78 -20.37 -4.84 -15.83
CA VAL A 78 -19.56 -5.54 -14.82
C VAL A 78 -18.11 -5.60 -15.25
N PHE A 79 -17.23 -5.00 -14.45
CA PHE A 79 -15.80 -5.17 -14.58
C PHE A 79 -15.32 -6.32 -13.71
N TYR A 80 -14.26 -7.01 -14.13
CA TYR A 80 -13.62 -8.07 -13.36
C TYR A 80 -12.19 -7.67 -13.07
N THR A 81 -11.78 -7.76 -11.81
CA THR A 81 -10.42 -7.39 -11.40
C THR A 81 -9.41 -8.42 -11.90
N PRO A 82 -8.22 -8.00 -12.38
CA PRO A 82 -7.21 -8.94 -12.86
C PRO A 82 -6.41 -9.58 -11.72
N ASN A 83 -5.72 -10.67 -12.02
CA ASN A 83 -4.65 -11.25 -11.22
C ASN A 83 -3.45 -10.29 -11.18
N ILE A 84 -3.02 -9.91 -9.98
CA ILE A 84 -1.86 -9.04 -9.74
C ILE A 84 -0.77 -9.74 -8.92
N THR A 85 -0.81 -11.07 -8.86
CA THR A 85 0.26 -11.87 -8.24
C THR A 85 1.51 -11.88 -9.12
N GLY A 86 2.64 -12.36 -8.56
CA GLY A 86 3.90 -12.53 -9.28
C GLY A 86 3.93 -13.65 -10.33
N ASP A 87 2.78 -14.19 -10.74
CA ASP A 87 2.71 -15.15 -11.83
C ASP A 87 3.11 -14.48 -13.17
N PRO A 88 4.06 -15.05 -13.96
CA PRO A 88 4.59 -14.39 -15.14
C PRO A 88 3.65 -14.43 -16.36
N GLU A 89 2.68 -15.35 -16.40
CA GLU A 89 1.79 -15.54 -17.55
C GLU A 89 0.43 -14.86 -17.36
N THR A 90 -0.18 -15.05 -16.19
CA THR A 90 -1.54 -14.60 -15.89
C THR A 90 -1.58 -13.40 -14.92
N GLY A 91 -0.48 -13.15 -14.21
CA GLY A 91 -0.29 -12.03 -13.28
C GLY A 91 0.59 -10.91 -13.83
N ILE A 92 1.33 -10.24 -12.92
CA ILE A 92 2.24 -9.13 -13.24
C ILE A 92 3.72 -9.53 -13.15
N GLY A 93 4.02 -10.82 -13.01
CA GLY A 93 5.38 -11.32 -12.73
C GLY A 93 6.42 -11.03 -13.83
N SER A 94 5.96 -10.83 -15.07
CA SER A 94 6.81 -10.51 -16.23
C SER A 94 6.93 -9.01 -16.50
N TRP A 95 6.20 -8.16 -15.77
CA TRP A 95 6.15 -6.73 -16.05
C TRP A 95 7.42 -6.03 -15.57
N THR A 96 7.93 -5.12 -16.40
CA THR A 96 8.99 -4.18 -16.01
C THR A 96 8.45 -3.14 -15.01
N ASP A 97 9.36 -2.42 -14.35
CA ASP A 97 8.97 -1.35 -13.43
C ASP A 97 8.25 -0.21 -14.16
N GLU A 98 8.70 0.11 -15.38
CA GLU A 98 8.04 1.09 -16.25
C GLU A 98 6.61 0.67 -16.62
N GLU A 99 6.40 -0.58 -17.04
CA GLU A 99 5.06 -1.08 -17.37
C GLU A 99 4.13 -1.05 -16.15
N PHE A 100 4.65 -1.40 -14.97
CA PHE A 100 3.88 -1.33 -13.73
C PHE A 100 3.51 0.10 -13.35
N LEU A 101 4.47 1.03 -13.39
CA LEU A 101 4.22 2.45 -13.11
C LEU A 101 3.20 3.03 -14.08
N LYS A 102 3.35 2.73 -15.37
CA LYS A 102 2.43 3.20 -16.41
C LYS A 102 1.02 2.62 -16.24
N ALA A 103 0.93 1.34 -15.91
CA ALA A 103 -0.34 0.70 -15.60
C ALA A 103 -0.99 1.37 -14.38
N LEU A 104 -0.31 1.42 -13.24
CA LEU A 104 -0.86 1.90 -11.98
C LEU A 104 -1.17 3.39 -11.98
N LYS A 105 -0.22 4.22 -12.44
CA LYS A 105 -0.28 5.68 -12.33
C LYS A 105 -0.91 6.34 -13.53
N GLU A 106 -0.73 5.77 -14.72
CA GLU A 106 -1.32 6.33 -15.94
C GLU A 106 -2.49 5.51 -16.44
N GLY A 107 -2.81 4.34 -15.91
CA GLY A 107 -3.90 3.53 -16.43
C GLY A 107 -3.65 3.03 -17.84
N ILE A 108 -2.40 2.81 -18.26
CA ILE A 108 -2.07 2.27 -19.59
C ILE A 108 -1.40 0.92 -19.41
N GLY A 109 -2.01 -0.14 -19.94
CA GLY A 109 -1.46 -1.49 -19.83
C GLY A 109 -0.21 -1.71 -20.68
N PRO A 110 0.52 -2.83 -20.49
CA PRO A 110 1.74 -3.15 -21.25
C PRO A 110 1.55 -3.17 -22.78
N SER A 111 0.34 -3.49 -23.25
CA SER A 111 -0.04 -3.44 -24.67
C SER A 111 -0.30 -2.02 -25.22
N GLY A 112 -0.17 -0.98 -24.39
CA GLY A 112 -0.40 0.42 -24.76
C GLY A 112 -1.87 0.86 -24.75
N HIS A 113 -2.80 -0.04 -24.41
CA HIS A 113 -4.22 0.30 -24.34
C HIS A 113 -4.60 0.91 -22.99
N PRO A 114 -5.48 1.93 -22.97
CA PRO A 114 -5.95 2.52 -21.72
C PRO A 114 -6.82 1.53 -20.95
N TYR A 115 -6.81 1.64 -19.62
CA TYR A 115 -7.72 0.96 -18.71
C TYR A 115 -9.04 1.71 -18.58
N PHE A 116 -10.06 0.98 -18.16
CA PHE A 116 -11.32 1.59 -17.75
C PHE A 116 -11.13 2.29 -16.40
N PRO A 117 -11.79 3.43 -16.15
CA PRO A 117 -11.64 4.21 -14.93
C PRO A 117 -12.26 3.53 -13.68
N ALA A 118 -12.80 2.31 -13.83
CA ALA A 118 -13.05 1.42 -12.69
C ALA A 118 -11.75 1.06 -11.94
N PHE A 119 -10.59 1.16 -12.62
CA PHE A 119 -9.29 1.15 -11.98
C PHE A 119 -8.88 2.59 -11.61
N PRO A 120 -8.64 2.91 -10.32
CA PRO A 120 -8.52 4.30 -9.84
C PRO A 120 -7.13 4.93 -10.12
N TYR A 121 -6.63 4.81 -11.35
CA TYR A 121 -5.37 5.44 -11.77
C TYR A 121 -5.41 6.97 -11.68
N THR A 122 -6.61 7.58 -11.71
CA THR A 122 -6.84 9.02 -11.47
C THR A 122 -6.44 9.48 -10.07
N SER A 123 -6.43 8.55 -9.11
CA SER A 123 -5.91 8.80 -7.77
C SER A 123 -4.46 8.34 -7.66
N TYR A 124 -4.14 7.12 -8.13
CA TYR A 124 -2.79 6.57 -8.02
C TYR A 124 -1.71 7.34 -8.79
N THR A 125 -2.06 8.13 -9.80
CA THR A 125 -1.10 9.05 -10.47
C THR A 125 -0.36 9.94 -9.48
N LYS A 126 -1.00 10.27 -8.35
CA LYS A 126 -0.47 11.11 -7.28
C LYS A 126 0.51 10.41 -6.35
N MET A 127 0.63 9.08 -6.43
CA MET A 127 1.60 8.31 -5.66
C MET A 127 3.02 8.61 -6.11
N THR A 128 3.98 8.50 -5.19
CA THR A 128 5.39 8.49 -5.58
C THR A 128 5.72 7.18 -6.31
N ASP A 129 6.69 7.23 -7.23
CA ASP A 129 7.14 6.02 -7.93
C ASP A 129 7.76 5.02 -6.94
N GLU A 130 8.43 5.52 -5.90
CA GLU A 130 8.99 4.69 -4.83
C GLU A 130 7.91 3.87 -4.12
N ASP A 131 6.79 4.49 -3.73
CA ASP A 131 5.69 3.80 -3.07
C ASP A 131 5.01 2.80 -4.00
N ALA A 132 4.81 3.17 -5.27
CA ALA A 132 4.28 2.27 -6.29
C ALA A 132 5.18 1.03 -6.48
N LEU A 133 6.49 1.21 -6.59
CA LEU A 133 7.44 0.10 -6.75
C LEU A 133 7.58 -0.73 -5.48
N ALA A 134 7.41 -0.14 -4.29
CA ALA A 134 7.31 -0.90 -3.04
C ALA A 134 6.08 -1.81 -3.02
N ILE A 135 4.92 -1.34 -3.51
CA ILE A 135 3.72 -2.19 -3.70
C ILE A 135 4.03 -3.33 -4.67
N LYS A 136 4.63 -3.04 -5.83
CA LYS A 136 5.02 -4.06 -6.80
C LYS A 136 5.92 -5.12 -6.17
N ALA A 137 7.00 -4.70 -5.50
CA ALA A 137 7.95 -5.60 -4.87
C ALA A 137 7.25 -6.52 -3.84
N HIS A 138 6.34 -5.97 -3.04
CA HIS A 138 5.54 -6.76 -2.11
C HIS A 138 4.66 -7.78 -2.85
N LEU A 139 3.89 -7.38 -3.86
CA LEU A 139 3.04 -8.29 -4.65
C LEU A 139 3.82 -9.44 -5.31
N ILE A 140 5.02 -9.15 -5.83
CA ILE A 140 5.92 -10.14 -6.42
C ILE A 140 6.51 -11.09 -5.36
N SER A 141 6.70 -10.62 -4.12
CA SER A 141 7.20 -11.47 -3.03
C SER A 141 6.19 -12.51 -2.53
N LEU A 142 4.90 -12.33 -2.83
CA LEU A 142 3.84 -13.24 -2.42
C LEU A 142 3.81 -14.50 -3.31
N PRO A 143 3.24 -15.62 -2.82
CA PRO A 143 3.07 -16.81 -3.64
C PRO A 143 2.31 -16.51 -4.94
N PRO A 144 2.88 -16.83 -6.12
CA PRO A 144 2.19 -16.61 -7.39
C PRO A 144 0.97 -17.52 -7.51
N VAL A 145 -0.06 -17.03 -8.20
CA VAL A 145 -1.26 -17.81 -8.49
C VAL A 145 -1.48 -17.81 -10.00
N VAL A 146 -1.53 -19.00 -10.60
CA VAL A 146 -1.92 -19.17 -11.99
C VAL A 146 -3.44 -19.07 -12.07
N GLN A 147 -3.95 -17.95 -12.58
CA GLN A 147 -5.39 -17.71 -12.74
C GLN A 147 -5.64 -16.75 -13.90
N GLU A 148 -6.30 -17.25 -14.93
CA GLU A 148 -6.68 -16.47 -16.10
C GLU A 148 -7.63 -15.33 -15.76
N ASN A 149 -7.40 -14.18 -16.41
CA ASN A 149 -8.22 -12.99 -16.23
C ASN A 149 -9.56 -13.14 -16.94
N LYS A 150 -10.65 -12.85 -16.23
CA LYS A 150 -11.99 -12.88 -16.80
C LYS A 150 -12.26 -11.60 -17.63
N PRO A 151 -12.79 -11.72 -18.86
CA PRO A 151 -13.19 -10.54 -19.64
C PRO A 151 -14.34 -9.79 -18.96
N HIS A 152 -14.37 -8.47 -19.12
CA HIS A 152 -15.46 -7.62 -18.63
C HIS A 152 -16.77 -7.90 -19.35
N ASP A 153 -17.88 -7.81 -18.62
CA ASP A 153 -19.23 -7.92 -19.15
C ASP A 153 -19.84 -6.52 -19.27
N VAL A 154 -19.43 -5.83 -20.33
CA VAL A 154 -19.77 -4.43 -20.62
C VAL A 154 -20.30 -4.38 -22.04
N SER A 155 -21.48 -3.78 -22.22
CA SER A 155 -22.09 -3.67 -23.55
C SER A 155 -21.54 -2.46 -24.31
N PRO A 156 -21.45 -2.52 -25.66
CA PRO A 156 -21.20 -1.35 -26.48
C PRO A 156 -22.21 -0.22 -26.20
N PRO A 157 -21.80 1.06 -26.27
CA PRO A 157 -20.46 1.52 -26.65
C PRO A 157 -19.45 1.48 -25.49
N PHE A 158 -19.87 1.24 -24.25
CA PHE A 158 -19.02 1.37 -23.06
C PHE A 158 -17.84 0.39 -22.99
N SER A 159 -17.90 -0.72 -23.73
CA SER A 159 -16.80 -1.69 -23.84
C SER A 159 -15.70 -1.29 -24.82
N TRP A 160 -15.92 -0.26 -25.65
CA TRP A 160 -14.95 0.14 -26.65
C TRP A 160 -13.75 0.84 -26.02
N ARG A 161 -12.60 0.16 -26.05
CA ARG A 161 -11.41 0.63 -25.33
C ARG A 161 -10.87 1.98 -25.80
N TRP A 162 -11.00 2.28 -27.08
CA TRP A 162 -10.54 3.54 -27.64
C TRP A 162 -11.27 4.76 -27.09
N LEU A 163 -12.53 4.63 -26.63
CA LEU A 163 -13.27 5.72 -26.01
C LEU A 163 -12.61 6.20 -24.71
N GLN A 164 -11.83 5.35 -24.05
CA GLN A 164 -11.14 5.70 -22.82
C GLN A 164 -10.06 6.75 -23.06
N TRP A 165 -9.51 6.90 -24.28
CA TRP A 165 -8.65 8.04 -24.60
C TRP A 165 -9.39 9.37 -24.50
N GLY A 166 -10.62 9.42 -25.00
CA GLY A 166 -11.48 10.60 -24.88
C GLY A 166 -11.90 10.86 -23.43
N TRP A 167 -12.24 9.81 -22.68
CA TRP A 167 -12.53 9.93 -21.25
C TRP A 167 -11.34 10.51 -20.47
N ARG A 168 -10.13 9.99 -20.72
CA ARG A 168 -8.90 10.46 -20.09
C ARG A 168 -8.63 11.94 -20.37
N LEU A 169 -8.80 12.37 -21.62
CA LEU A 169 -8.64 13.79 -21.99
C LEU A 169 -9.53 14.72 -21.16
N LEU A 170 -10.69 14.25 -20.71
CA LEU A 170 -11.64 15.04 -19.93
C LEU A 170 -11.40 14.96 -18.41
N PHE A 171 -10.90 13.83 -17.89
CA PHE A 171 -10.97 13.52 -16.46
C PHE A 171 -9.64 13.12 -15.81
N PHE A 172 -8.57 12.88 -16.57
CA PHE A 172 -7.27 12.50 -16.04
C PHE A 172 -6.31 13.69 -15.98
N ASP A 173 -5.91 14.07 -14.77
CA ASP A 173 -4.81 15.01 -14.53
C ASP A 173 -3.63 14.21 -13.99
N GLU A 174 -2.57 14.10 -14.79
CA GLU A 174 -1.36 13.36 -14.42
C GLU A 174 -0.50 14.17 -13.45
N GLY A 175 0.06 13.48 -12.45
CA GLY A 175 1.15 14.04 -11.64
C GLY A 175 1.07 13.68 -10.16
N PRO A 176 2.19 13.87 -9.43
CA PRO A 176 2.28 13.56 -8.02
C PRO A 176 1.37 14.45 -7.17
N TYR A 177 1.04 13.98 -5.97
CA TYR A 177 0.40 14.81 -4.95
C TYR A 177 1.29 16.00 -4.60
N VAL A 178 0.71 17.20 -4.59
CA VAL A 178 1.38 18.43 -4.16
C VAL A 178 0.63 19.00 -2.96
N PRO A 179 1.22 19.00 -1.75
CA PRO A 179 0.58 19.59 -0.59
C PRO A 179 0.51 21.12 -0.71
N PRO A 180 -0.43 21.78 -0.01
CA PRO A 180 -0.41 23.23 0.17
C PRO A 180 0.94 23.72 0.70
N SER A 181 1.40 24.89 0.26
CA SER A 181 2.74 25.40 0.59
C SER A 181 2.93 25.71 2.08
N ASP A 182 1.85 25.91 2.82
CA ASP A 182 1.81 26.15 4.26
C ASP A 182 1.43 24.91 5.08
N ALA A 183 1.30 23.73 4.44
CA ALA A 183 0.95 22.50 5.11
C ALA A 183 2.05 22.05 6.10
N THR A 184 1.63 21.63 7.28
CA THR A 184 2.49 20.84 8.17
C THR A 184 2.77 19.47 7.57
N GLU A 185 3.80 18.78 8.06
CA GLU A 185 4.11 17.40 7.63
C GLU A 185 2.91 16.46 7.82
N GLN A 186 2.17 16.59 8.92
CA GLN A 186 1.00 15.77 9.21
C GLN A 186 -0.14 16.03 8.21
N VAL A 187 -0.36 17.30 7.82
CA VAL A 187 -1.37 17.67 6.82
C VAL A 187 -0.95 17.18 5.44
N ALA A 188 0.31 17.35 5.05
CA ALA A 188 0.83 16.85 3.78
C ALA A 188 0.70 15.33 3.67
N ARG A 189 1.05 14.60 4.75
CA ARG A 189 0.86 13.15 4.83
C ARG A 189 -0.61 12.76 4.74
N GLY A 190 -1.49 13.45 5.47
CA GLY A 190 -2.93 13.20 5.45
C GLY A 190 -3.51 13.35 4.04
N GLY A 191 -3.16 14.44 3.35
CA GLY A 191 -3.58 14.66 1.98
C GLY A 191 -3.06 13.61 1.01
N TYR A 192 -1.79 13.19 1.12
CA TYR A 192 -1.26 12.09 0.32
C TYR A 192 -2.05 10.79 0.50
N LEU A 193 -2.37 10.43 1.75
CA LEU A 193 -3.18 9.24 2.02
C LEU A 193 -4.56 9.35 1.36
N VAL A 194 -5.25 10.47 1.56
CA VAL A 194 -6.62 10.69 1.06
C VAL A 194 -6.67 10.72 -0.48
N ASP A 195 -5.73 11.41 -1.12
CA ASP A 195 -5.78 11.72 -2.55
C ASP A 195 -5.06 10.72 -3.44
N ALA A 196 -3.99 10.10 -2.94
CA ALA A 196 -3.14 9.21 -3.72
C ALA A 196 -3.36 7.76 -3.32
N LEU A 197 -3.11 7.42 -2.06
CA LEU A 197 -3.00 6.03 -1.63
C LEU A 197 -4.36 5.35 -1.42
N THR A 198 -5.27 5.97 -0.67
CA THR A 198 -6.55 5.37 -0.25
C THR A 198 -7.74 5.87 -1.06
N HIS A 199 -7.49 6.72 -2.07
CA HIS A 199 -8.45 7.11 -3.12
C HIS A 199 -9.85 7.47 -2.60
N CYS A 200 -9.92 8.21 -1.48
CA CYS A 200 -11.19 8.54 -0.81
C CYS A 200 -12.16 9.26 -1.75
N GLY A 201 -11.61 10.09 -2.64
CA GLY A 201 -12.37 10.85 -3.63
C GLY A 201 -13.14 9.98 -4.63
N GLU A 202 -12.75 8.71 -4.84
CA GLU A 202 -13.43 7.84 -5.79
C GLU A 202 -14.86 7.46 -5.33
N CYS A 203 -15.11 7.48 -4.01
CA CYS A 203 -16.42 7.23 -3.39
C CYS A 203 -17.06 8.49 -2.78
N HIS A 204 -16.24 9.44 -2.31
CA HIS A 204 -16.72 10.64 -1.61
C HIS A 204 -16.83 11.88 -2.50
N THR A 205 -16.69 11.74 -3.83
CA THR A 205 -16.92 12.83 -4.78
C THR A 205 -18.05 12.42 -5.74
N PRO A 206 -19.07 13.25 -5.97
CA PRO A 206 -20.10 12.97 -6.96
C PRO A 206 -19.51 12.72 -8.35
N ARG A 207 -20.15 11.84 -9.12
CA ARG A 207 -19.79 11.59 -10.52
C ARG A 207 -20.85 12.10 -11.48
N ASN A 208 -20.42 12.58 -12.64
CA ASN A 208 -21.30 12.93 -13.75
C ASN A 208 -21.75 11.68 -14.52
N PHE A 209 -22.61 11.87 -15.52
CA PHE A 209 -23.16 10.77 -16.32
C PHE A 209 -22.12 10.01 -17.16
N LEU A 210 -20.92 10.55 -17.36
CA LEU A 210 -19.79 9.89 -18.02
C LEU A 210 -18.88 9.14 -17.02
N GLY A 211 -19.27 9.10 -15.73
CA GLY A 211 -18.50 8.45 -14.66
C GLY A 211 -17.30 9.27 -14.17
N GLY A 212 -17.10 10.49 -14.67
CA GLY A 212 -16.03 11.38 -14.21
C GLY A 212 -16.40 12.09 -12.91
N SER A 213 -15.44 12.23 -11.99
CA SER A 213 -15.64 12.92 -10.71
C SER A 213 -15.80 14.43 -10.90
N ASP A 214 -16.78 15.02 -10.21
CA ASP A 214 -16.97 16.47 -10.16
C ASP A 214 -16.02 17.09 -9.13
N LYS A 215 -14.88 17.60 -9.61
CA LYS A 215 -13.84 18.20 -8.77
C LYS A 215 -14.30 19.44 -8.01
N SER A 216 -15.39 20.10 -8.43
CA SER A 216 -15.96 21.23 -7.69
C SER A 216 -16.66 20.81 -6.40
N LEU A 217 -17.01 19.53 -6.28
CA LEU A 217 -17.66 18.90 -5.14
C LEU A 217 -16.74 17.85 -4.49
N TYR A 218 -15.43 18.05 -4.57
CA TYR A 218 -14.42 17.17 -4.00
C TYR A 218 -14.71 16.89 -2.51
N LEU A 219 -14.81 15.60 -2.17
CA LEU A 219 -15.13 15.10 -0.82
C LEU A 219 -16.45 15.64 -0.22
N ALA A 220 -17.35 16.18 -1.03
CA ALA A 220 -18.67 16.63 -0.56
C ALA A 220 -19.62 15.45 -0.22
N GLY A 221 -19.19 14.22 -0.48
CA GLY A 221 -20.00 13.00 -0.41
C GLY A 221 -20.75 12.73 -1.70
N ALA A 222 -21.29 11.52 -1.86
CA ALA A 222 -22.11 11.15 -3.01
C ALA A 222 -23.52 10.80 -2.54
N ALA A 223 -24.54 11.44 -3.11
CA ALA A 223 -25.96 11.20 -2.77
C ALA A 223 -26.38 9.74 -2.99
N ASN A 224 -25.67 9.01 -3.86
CA ASN A 224 -25.98 7.65 -4.26
C ASN A 224 -24.92 6.61 -3.80
N GLY A 225 -23.91 7.02 -3.03
CA GLY A 225 -22.71 6.21 -2.85
C GLY A 225 -21.91 6.05 -4.15
N ALA A 226 -20.80 5.31 -4.08
CA ALA A 226 -19.96 4.97 -5.24
C ALA A 226 -20.68 4.03 -6.21
#